data_AF-A0A934IKL1-F1
#
_entry.id   AF-A0A934IKL1-F1
#
_cell.length_a   1.000
_cell.length_b   1.000
_cell.length_c   1.000
_cell.angle_alpha   90.00
_cell.angle_beta   90.00
_cell.angle_gamma   90.00
#
_symmetry.space_group_name_H-M   'P 1'
#
loop_
_entity.id
_entity.type
_entity.pdbx_description
1 polymer ?
#
loop_
_entity_poly.entity_id
_entity_poly.type
_entity_poly.pdbx_seq_one_letter_code
_entity_poly.pdbx_strand_id
1 'polypeptide(L)'
;MRIIPALICALAAATIPWQTRPASGQDDVFDFIPDGGRTLLEGLARTGLNDDLADAIATETGDAAAWRDKLVAAQADSAIDSWQLDTLAQYLAANAPMDPAGDLPRDGRDMVLAQCQSCHIVTVVVTQDRTRDAWLGTLHKPSHIEINLTEDERGALADYLVLNAGIPIDLVPPELRAGGASY
;
A
#
# COMPACT_ATOMS: atom_id res chain seq x y z
N MET A 1 -70.34 -41.10 13.56
CA MET A 1 -70.07 -39.65 13.53
C MET A 1 -68.73 -39.46 14.23
N ARG A 2 -67.59 -39.55 13.52
CA ARG A 2 -66.85 -38.49 12.77
C ARG A 2 -66.21 -37.41 13.68
N ILE A 3 -64.88 -37.25 13.50
CA ILE A 3 -64.01 -36.08 13.83
C ILE A 3 -63.63 -35.94 15.33
N ILE A 4 -62.37 -35.67 15.76
CA ILE A 4 -60.98 -35.80 15.23
C ILE A 4 -60.01 -35.82 16.46
N PRO A 5 -58.83 -36.49 16.44
CA PRO A 5 -57.75 -36.23 17.41
C PRO A 5 -56.77 -35.15 16.90
N ALA A 6 -56.40 -34.20 17.75
CA ALA A 6 -55.60 -33.03 17.36
C ALA A 6 -54.12 -33.36 17.07
N LEU A 7 -53.56 -32.71 16.04
CA LEU A 7 -52.10 -32.58 15.88
C LEU A 7 -51.54 -31.73 17.01
N ILE A 8 -50.45 -32.20 17.64
CA ILE A 8 -49.55 -31.36 18.44
C ILE A 8 -48.19 -31.35 17.74
N CYS A 9 -47.85 -30.22 17.13
CA CYS A 9 -46.53 -29.99 16.55
C CYS A 9 -45.52 -29.75 17.68
N ALA A 10 -44.52 -30.62 17.81
CA ALA A 10 -43.36 -30.36 18.64
C ALA A 10 -42.35 -29.50 17.86
N LEU A 11 -42.17 -28.22 18.23
CA LEU A 11 -41.03 -27.43 17.77
C LEU A 11 -39.78 -27.84 18.56
N ALA A 12 -38.81 -28.44 17.88
CA ALA A 12 -37.45 -28.59 18.40
C ALA A 12 -36.68 -27.28 18.18
N ALA A 13 -36.37 -26.57 19.28
CA ALA A 13 -35.54 -25.38 19.22
C ALA A 13 -34.06 -25.77 19.07
N ALA A 14 -33.50 -25.62 17.87
CA ALA A 14 -32.08 -25.82 17.62
C ALA A 14 -31.28 -24.61 18.11
N THR A 15 -30.58 -24.76 19.24
CA THR A 15 -29.63 -23.76 19.74
C THR A 15 -28.35 -23.79 18.91
N ILE A 16 -28.17 -22.82 18.01
CA ILE A 16 -26.91 -22.64 17.28
C ILE A 16 -25.91 -21.98 18.24
N PRO A 17 -24.79 -22.63 18.61
CA PRO A 17 -23.76 -21.96 19.41
C PRO A 17 -23.11 -20.87 18.56
N TRP A 18 -23.10 -19.64 19.07
CA TRP A 18 -22.36 -18.54 18.46
C TRP A 18 -20.86 -18.86 18.53
N GLN A 19 -20.29 -19.28 17.40
CA GLN A 19 -18.85 -19.38 17.25
C GLN A 19 -18.29 -17.97 17.20
N THR A 20 -17.70 -17.52 18.31
CA THR A 20 -16.89 -16.30 18.35
C THR A 20 -15.69 -16.50 17.43
N ARG A 21 -15.73 -15.88 16.24
CA ARG A 21 -14.50 -15.72 15.43
C ARG A 21 -13.46 -14.99 16.28
N PRO A 22 -12.20 -15.44 16.33
CA PRO A 22 -11.14 -14.63 16.90
C PRO A 22 -10.97 -13.38 16.03
N ALA A 23 -10.90 -12.20 16.67
CA ALA A 23 -10.53 -10.97 15.98
C ALA A 23 -9.00 -10.98 15.74
N SER A 24 -8.60 -11.49 14.58
CA SER A 24 -7.22 -11.42 14.08
C SER A 24 -7.15 -10.34 12.99
N GLY A 25 -6.69 -9.16 13.38
CA GLY A 25 -6.69 -7.96 12.56
C GLY A 25 -6.96 -6.76 13.43
N GLN A 26 -5.90 -6.02 13.76
CA GLN A 26 -6.06 -4.60 14.04
C GLN A 26 -6.14 -3.97 12.65
N ASP A 27 -7.32 -3.48 12.26
CA ASP A 27 -7.53 -2.92 10.93
C ASP A 27 -6.48 -1.82 10.68
N ASP A 28 -5.78 -1.89 9.54
CA ASP A 28 -4.78 -0.87 9.20
C ASP A 28 -5.50 0.44 8.91
N VAL A 29 -5.50 1.33 9.89
CA VAL A 29 -6.09 2.68 9.82
C VAL A 29 -5.52 3.52 8.67
N PHE A 30 -4.41 3.08 8.04
CA PHE A 30 -3.80 3.70 6.87
C PHE A 30 -3.92 2.85 5.59
N ASP A 31 -4.84 1.88 5.51
CA ASP A 31 -5.12 1.09 4.30
C ASP A 31 -5.51 1.94 3.07
N PHE A 32 -6.13 3.09 3.29
CA PHE A 32 -6.40 4.09 2.25
C PHE A 32 -5.14 4.73 1.65
N ILE A 33 -3.97 4.59 2.28
CA ILE A 33 -2.68 5.03 1.74
C ILE A 33 -2.06 3.87 0.94
N PRO A 34 -1.88 4.03 -0.39
CA PRO A 34 -1.37 3.00 -1.30
C PRO A 34 -0.18 2.18 -0.82
N ASP A 35 -0.21 0.87 -1.08
CA ASP A 35 0.97 0.00 -0.93
C ASP A 35 2.17 0.53 -1.72
N GLY A 36 3.33 0.56 -1.08
CA GLY A 36 4.58 0.94 -1.72
C GLY A 36 5.27 -0.26 -2.39
N GLY A 37 6.32 0.02 -3.17
CA GLY A 37 6.96 -0.99 -4.01
C GLY A 37 7.65 -2.13 -3.25
N ARG A 38 8.10 -1.94 -2.00
CA ARG A 38 8.62 -3.03 -1.16
C ARG A 38 7.47 -3.97 -0.80
N THR A 39 6.36 -3.41 -0.34
CA THR A 39 5.15 -4.16 0.03
C THR A 39 4.60 -4.97 -1.17
N LEU A 40 4.61 -4.37 -2.37
CA LEU A 40 4.21 -5.02 -3.62
C LEU A 40 5.18 -6.14 -4.04
N LEU A 41 6.50 -5.92 -3.94
CA LEU A 41 7.50 -6.94 -4.24
C LEU A 41 7.41 -8.14 -3.29
N GLU A 42 7.24 -7.89 -1.99
CA GLU A 42 6.96 -8.92 -0.97
C GLU A 42 5.64 -9.65 -1.24
N GLY A 43 4.66 -8.98 -1.85
CA GLY A 43 3.44 -9.59 -2.40
C GLY A 43 3.74 -10.61 -3.49
N LEU A 44 4.43 -10.18 -4.55
CA LEU A 44 4.79 -11.03 -5.70
C LEU A 44 5.68 -12.21 -5.29
N ALA A 45 6.66 -11.98 -4.40
CA ALA A 45 7.52 -13.03 -3.86
C ALA A 45 6.73 -14.13 -3.13
N ARG A 46 5.70 -13.76 -2.34
CA ARG A 46 4.81 -14.73 -1.67
C ARG A 46 3.92 -15.53 -2.63
N THR A 47 3.57 -14.97 -3.79
CA THR A 47 2.83 -15.68 -4.84
C THR A 47 3.70 -16.53 -5.77
N GLY A 48 5.02 -16.37 -5.69
CA GLY A 48 6.01 -16.97 -6.58
C GLY A 48 6.50 -15.96 -7.61
N LEU A 49 7.63 -15.30 -7.30
CA LEU A 49 8.32 -14.43 -8.25
C LEU A 49 8.90 -15.28 -9.39
N ASN A 50 8.81 -14.81 -10.63
CA ASN A 50 9.43 -15.46 -11.78
C ASN A 50 10.97 -15.38 -11.66
N ASP A 51 11.65 -16.51 -11.95
CA ASP A 51 13.11 -16.61 -11.81
C ASP A 51 13.87 -15.58 -12.65
N ASP A 52 13.47 -15.34 -13.91
CA ASP A 52 14.13 -14.36 -14.79
C ASP A 52 13.98 -12.92 -14.25
N LEU A 53 12.83 -12.59 -13.64
CA LEU A 53 12.59 -11.31 -12.97
C LEU A 53 13.39 -11.20 -11.67
N ALA A 54 13.52 -12.28 -10.90
CA ALA A 54 14.33 -12.30 -9.68
C ALA A 54 15.81 -12.07 -10.01
N ASP A 55 16.34 -12.77 -11.02
CA ASP A 55 17.70 -12.60 -11.54
C ASP A 55 17.92 -11.19 -12.09
N ALA A 56 16.94 -10.62 -12.80
CA ALA A 56 17.00 -9.24 -13.27
C ALA A 56 17.10 -8.25 -12.10
N ILE A 57 16.22 -8.35 -11.09
CA ILE A 57 16.24 -7.48 -9.89
C ILE A 57 17.58 -7.61 -9.14
N ALA A 58 18.18 -8.80 -9.12
CA ALA A 58 19.46 -9.06 -8.46
C ALA A 58 20.70 -8.56 -9.23
N THR A 59 20.61 -8.30 -10.54
CA THR A 59 21.79 -8.08 -11.39
C THR A 59 21.74 -6.87 -12.32
N GLU A 60 20.57 -6.32 -12.61
CA GLU A 60 20.37 -5.23 -13.56
C GLU A 60 20.05 -3.87 -12.89
N THR A 61 20.34 -2.80 -13.62
CA THR A 61 19.87 -1.43 -13.35
C THR A 61 18.96 -0.99 -14.49
N GLY A 62 17.93 -0.19 -14.20
CA GLY A 62 17.04 0.35 -15.23
C GLY A 62 16.23 1.53 -14.71
N ASP A 63 15.65 2.32 -15.62
CA ASP A 63 14.61 3.28 -15.26
C ASP A 63 13.26 2.57 -15.08
N ALA A 64 12.25 3.31 -14.60
CA ALA A 64 10.93 2.73 -14.33
C ALA A 64 10.22 2.22 -15.60
N ALA A 65 10.53 2.73 -16.80
CA ALA A 65 9.96 2.19 -18.02
C ALA A 65 10.55 0.80 -18.31
N ALA A 66 11.87 0.65 -18.22
CA ALA A 66 12.55 -0.63 -18.37
C ALA A 66 12.11 -1.66 -17.32
N TRP A 67 11.89 -1.24 -16.07
CA TRP A 67 11.35 -2.13 -15.03
C TRP A 67 9.90 -2.51 -15.26
N ARG A 68 9.05 -1.57 -15.70
CA ARG A 68 7.66 -1.86 -16.05
C ARG A 68 7.58 -2.90 -17.17
N ASP A 69 8.38 -2.75 -18.22
CA ASP A 69 8.42 -3.72 -19.33
C ASP A 69 8.85 -5.12 -18.86
N LYS A 70 9.83 -5.23 -17.95
CA LYS A 70 10.22 -6.51 -17.33
C LYS A 70 9.10 -7.11 -16.47
N LEU A 71 8.40 -6.30 -15.68
CA LEU A 71 7.28 -6.74 -14.84
C LEU A 71 6.10 -7.26 -15.69
N VAL A 72 5.79 -6.60 -16.81
CA VAL A 72 4.80 -7.09 -17.79
C VAL A 72 5.26 -8.38 -18.46
N ALA A 73 6.52 -8.49 -18.87
CA ALA A 73 7.07 -9.71 -19.46
C ALA A 73 7.01 -10.91 -18.49
N ALA A 74 7.19 -10.65 -17.20
CA ALA A 74 7.04 -11.61 -16.11
C ALA A 74 5.57 -11.90 -15.71
N GLN A 75 4.59 -11.28 -16.37
CA GLN A 75 3.15 -11.39 -16.09
C GLN A 75 2.74 -10.94 -14.66
N ALA A 76 3.48 -10.00 -14.06
CA ALA A 76 3.15 -9.45 -12.74
C ALA A 76 1.81 -8.67 -12.75
N ASP A 77 1.41 -8.13 -13.90
CA ASP A 77 0.12 -7.48 -14.15
C ASP A 77 -1.09 -8.42 -14.01
N SER A 78 -0.88 -9.74 -13.93
CA SER A 78 -1.91 -10.71 -13.56
C SER A 78 -2.19 -10.78 -12.05
N ALA A 79 -1.28 -10.25 -11.22
CA ALA A 79 -1.34 -10.29 -9.76
C ALA A 79 -1.53 -8.90 -9.11
N ILE A 80 -1.10 -7.83 -9.77
CA ILE A 80 -1.24 -6.43 -9.34
C ILE A 80 -1.77 -5.55 -10.47
N ASP A 81 -2.46 -4.45 -10.16
CA ASP A 81 -3.03 -3.57 -11.18
C ASP A 81 -1.98 -2.68 -11.88
N SER A 82 -2.39 -1.97 -12.94
CA SER A 82 -1.48 -1.19 -13.77
C SER A 82 -0.77 -0.04 -13.07
N TRP A 83 -1.33 0.46 -11.96
CA TRP A 83 -0.78 1.57 -11.16
C TRP A 83 0.11 1.04 -10.02
N GLN A 84 -0.27 -0.06 -9.38
CA GLN A 84 0.64 -0.83 -8.52
C GLN A 84 1.90 -1.24 -9.29
N LEU A 85 1.75 -1.62 -10.56
CA LEU A 85 2.86 -1.93 -11.47
C LEU A 85 3.79 -0.73 -11.71
N ASP A 86 3.27 0.51 -11.80
CA ASP A 86 4.08 1.74 -11.90
C ASP A 86 4.80 2.05 -10.58
N THR A 87 4.11 1.91 -9.44
CA THR A 87 4.71 2.09 -8.10
C THR A 87 5.83 1.09 -7.84
N LEU A 88 5.66 -0.18 -8.23
CA LEU A 88 6.70 -1.19 -8.14
C LEU A 88 7.86 -0.90 -9.10
N ALA A 89 7.58 -0.49 -10.35
CA ALA A 89 8.62 -0.18 -11.32
C ALA A 89 9.50 1.01 -10.88
N GLN A 90 8.92 2.06 -10.29
CA GLN A 90 9.67 3.17 -9.69
C GLN A 90 10.53 2.72 -8.50
N TYR A 91 10.00 1.83 -7.66
CA TYR A 91 10.76 1.28 -6.53
C TYR A 91 11.96 0.43 -7.00
N LEU A 92 11.79 -0.39 -8.05
CA LEU A 92 12.91 -1.12 -8.66
C LEU A 92 13.93 -0.18 -9.31
N ALA A 93 13.48 0.89 -9.98
CA ALA A 93 14.36 1.90 -10.57
C ALA A 93 15.25 2.62 -9.54
N ALA A 94 14.77 2.80 -8.32
CA ALA A 94 15.51 3.44 -7.24
C ALA A 94 16.45 2.49 -6.46
N ASN A 95 16.17 1.18 -6.45
CA ASN A 95 16.81 0.24 -5.51
C ASN A 95 17.55 -0.94 -6.15
N ALA A 96 17.29 -1.27 -7.43
CA ALA A 96 18.00 -2.35 -8.11
C ALA A 96 19.41 -1.92 -8.58
N PRO A 97 20.41 -2.82 -8.55
CA PRO A 97 20.32 -4.23 -8.21
C PRO A 97 20.27 -4.50 -6.69
N MET A 98 19.41 -5.43 -6.27
CA MET A 98 19.25 -5.85 -4.87
C MET A 98 18.78 -7.31 -4.79
N ASP A 99 19.02 -7.99 -3.67
CA ASP A 99 18.47 -9.33 -3.43
C ASP A 99 16.94 -9.24 -3.20
N PRO A 100 16.08 -9.77 -4.11
CA PRO A 100 14.63 -9.70 -3.96
C PRO A 100 14.09 -10.57 -2.80
N ALA A 101 14.91 -11.44 -2.21
CA ALA A 101 14.60 -12.23 -1.02
C ALA A 101 15.36 -11.74 0.24
N GLY A 102 16.11 -10.65 0.14
CA GLY A 102 16.95 -10.08 1.20
C GLY A 102 16.21 -9.07 2.10
N ASP A 103 16.99 -8.26 2.81
CA ASP A 103 16.48 -7.11 3.56
C ASP A 103 16.24 -5.95 2.57
N LEU A 104 14.97 -5.70 2.25
CA LEU A 104 14.57 -4.79 1.18
C LEU A 104 14.58 -3.32 1.67
N PRO A 105 15.10 -2.37 0.86
CA PRO A 105 15.03 -0.94 1.18
C PRO A 105 13.61 -0.45 1.46
N ARG A 106 13.47 0.51 2.37
CA ARG A 106 12.17 1.12 2.72
C ARG A 106 11.52 1.76 1.49
N ASP A 107 10.23 1.53 1.31
CA ASP A 107 9.48 2.15 0.21
C ASP A 107 8.87 3.50 0.58
N GLY A 108 8.18 4.13 -0.38
CA GLY A 108 7.54 5.42 -0.16
C GLY A 108 6.41 5.40 0.88
N ARG A 109 5.66 4.29 1.01
CA ARG A 109 4.63 4.14 2.05
C ARG A 109 5.29 4.03 3.41
N ASP A 110 6.35 3.24 3.54
CA ASP A 110 7.16 3.15 4.76
C ASP A 110 7.66 4.52 5.21
N MET A 111 8.20 5.30 4.27
CA MET A 111 8.71 6.65 4.55
C MET A 111 7.59 7.63 4.92
N VAL A 112 6.44 7.59 4.24
CA VAL A 112 5.25 8.39 4.61
C VAL A 112 4.77 8.06 6.01
N LEU A 113 4.58 6.78 6.34
CA LEU A 113 4.04 6.34 7.63
C LEU A 113 5.05 6.50 8.77
N ALA A 114 6.34 6.29 8.53
CA ALA A 114 7.36 6.48 9.57
C ALA A 114 7.66 7.97 9.83
N GLN A 115 7.78 8.78 8.78
CA GLN A 115 8.33 10.13 8.88
C GLN A 115 7.29 11.25 8.81
N CYS A 116 6.35 11.19 7.86
CA CYS A 116 5.49 12.33 7.54
C CYS A 116 4.40 12.62 8.59
N GLN A 117 4.06 11.65 9.44
CA GLN A 117 3.12 11.85 10.55
C GLN A 117 3.75 12.38 11.85
N SER A 118 5.08 12.50 11.92
CA SER A 118 5.80 12.87 13.14
C SER A 118 5.55 14.31 13.61
N CYS A 119 5.29 15.24 12.67
CA CYS A 119 5.09 16.67 12.96
C CYS A 119 3.64 17.14 12.81
N HIS A 120 2.86 16.49 11.94
CA HIS A 120 1.47 16.81 11.64
C HIS A 120 0.79 15.59 11.00
N ILE A 121 -0.55 15.56 10.99
CA ILE A 121 -1.31 14.41 10.46
C ILE A 121 -0.96 14.10 8.99
N VAL A 122 -0.76 12.80 8.69
CA VAL A 122 -0.29 12.31 7.38
C VAL A 122 -1.19 12.70 6.21
N THR A 123 -2.48 12.94 6.48
CA THR A 123 -3.48 13.34 5.50
C THR A 123 -3.20 14.73 4.92
N VAL A 124 -2.42 15.58 5.62
CA VAL A 124 -1.88 16.82 5.04
C VAL A 124 -0.93 16.52 3.88
N VAL A 125 -0.23 15.38 3.85
CA VAL A 125 0.69 15.00 2.77
C VAL A 125 -0.06 14.26 1.66
N VAL A 126 -0.69 13.12 1.97
CA VAL A 126 -1.21 12.20 0.93
C VAL A 126 -2.40 12.73 0.13
N THR A 127 -3.08 13.78 0.60
CA THR A 127 -4.17 14.45 -0.15
C THR A 127 -3.67 15.52 -1.13
N GLN A 128 -2.37 15.82 -1.16
CA GLN A 128 -1.82 16.83 -2.07
C GLN A 128 -1.41 16.19 -3.40
N ASP A 129 -1.95 16.72 -4.51
CA ASP A 129 -1.42 16.47 -5.85
C ASP A 129 -0.29 17.49 -6.14
N ARG A 130 0.89 16.99 -6.52
CA ARG A 130 2.09 17.80 -6.81
C ARG A 130 3.01 17.10 -7.78
N THR A 131 3.73 17.89 -8.58
CA THR A 131 4.87 17.43 -9.35
C THR A 131 6.05 17.01 -8.46
N ARG A 132 6.93 16.15 -8.98
CA ARG A 132 8.17 15.70 -8.33
C ARG A 132 8.99 16.85 -7.75
N ASP A 133 9.22 17.90 -8.55
CA ASP A 133 9.99 19.07 -8.14
C ASP A 133 9.33 19.85 -6.99
N ALA A 134 8.00 19.89 -6.95
CA ALA A 134 7.25 20.52 -5.86
C ALA A 134 7.26 19.69 -4.56
N TRP A 135 7.36 18.35 -4.69
CA TRP A 135 7.62 17.45 -3.57
C TRP A 135 9.04 17.61 -3.02
N LEU A 136 10.07 17.52 -3.89
CA LEU A 136 11.46 17.75 -3.52
C LEU A 136 11.66 19.13 -2.90
N GLY A 137 11.11 20.19 -3.51
CA GLY A 137 11.13 21.55 -2.97
C GLY A 137 10.37 21.70 -1.65
N THR A 138 9.52 20.75 -1.26
CA THR A 138 8.90 20.68 0.07
C THR A 138 9.78 19.93 1.07
N LEU A 139 10.37 18.80 0.67
CA LEU A 139 11.30 18.01 1.49
C LEU A 139 12.60 18.77 1.82
N HIS A 140 13.01 19.71 0.95
CA HIS A 140 14.20 20.56 1.14
C HIS A 140 13.93 21.85 1.93
N LYS A 141 12.71 22.10 2.41
CA LYS A 141 12.43 23.27 3.26
C LYS A 141 13.17 23.13 4.59
N PRO A 142 13.62 24.24 5.22
CA PRO A 142 14.21 24.20 6.56
C PRO A 142 13.34 23.50 7.63
N SER A 143 12.02 23.42 7.43
CA SER A 143 11.08 22.70 8.30
C SER A 143 11.04 21.18 8.10
N HIS A 144 11.66 20.64 7.04
CA HIS A 144 11.64 19.21 6.67
C HIS A 144 13.03 18.63 6.39
N ILE A 145 14.08 19.46 6.42
CA ILE A 145 15.46 19.01 6.22
C ILE A 145 15.94 18.10 7.36
N GLU A 146 15.41 18.30 8.58
CA GLU A 146 15.70 17.47 9.77
C GLU A 146 14.99 16.10 9.76
N ILE A 147 14.08 15.86 8.82
CA ILE A 147 13.50 14.51 8.64
C ILE A 147 14.62 13.56 8.22
N ASN A 148 14.75 12.44 8.92
CA ASN A 148 15.79 11.43 8.70
C ASN A 148 15.56 10.64 7.40
N LEU A 149 15.94 11.26 6.28
CA LEU A 149 15.94 10.74 4.92
C LEU A 149 17.25 11.14 4.23
N THR A 150 17.89 10.21 3.52
CA THR A 150 18.96 10.51 2.57
C THR A 150 18.43 11.27 1.35
N GLU A 151 19.31 11.81 0.50
CA GLU A 151 18.88 12.46 -0.74
C GLU A 151 18.21 11.48 -1.72
N ASP A 152 18.71 10.24 -1.79
CA ASP A 152 18.10 9.19 -2.61
C ASP A 152 16.71 8.79 -2.06
N GLU A 153 16.57 8.70 -0.73
CA GLU A 153 15.28 8.49 -0.07
C GLU A 153 14.30 9.67 -0.28
N ARG A 154 14.78 10.92 -0.31
CA ARG A 154 13.95 12.09 -0.69
C ARG A 154 13.49 12.00 -2.15
N GLY A 155 14.35 11.50 -3.04
CA GLY A 155 14.02 11.16 -4.42
C GLY A 155 12.90 10.12 -4.51
N ALA A 156 13.13 8.93 -3.95
CA ALA A 156 12.19 7.82 -3.97
C ALA A 156 10.85 8.17 -3.29
N LEU A 157 10.86 8.92 -2.18
CA LEU A 157 9.64 9.44 -1.54
C LEU A 157 8.87 10.41 -2.45
N ALA A 158 9.56 11.32 -3.14
CA ALA A 158 8.92 12.24 -4.08
C ALA A 158 8.33 11.49 -5.28
N ASP A 159 9.01 10.48 -5.82
CA ASP A 159 8.51 9.66 -6.93
C ASP A 159 7.30 8.79 -6.53
N TYR A 160 7.32 8.20 -5.33
CA TYR A 160 6.14 7.52 -4.78
C TYR A 160 4.96 8.50 -4.62
N LEU A 161 5.19 9.69 -4.04
CA LEU A 161 4.12 10.68 -3.82
C LEU A 161 3.55 11.26 -5.13
N VAL A 162 4.30 11.27 -6.23
CA VAL A 162 3.75 11.64 -7.56
C VAL A 162 2.73 10.61 -8.06
N LEU A 163 2.92 9.33 -7.76
CA LEU A 163 2.01 8.25 -8.19
C LEU A 163 0.89 7.94 -7.18
N ASN A 164 1.12 8.18 -5.88
CA ASN A 164 0.30 7.63 -4.79
C ASN A 164 -0.32 8.69 -3.85
N ALA A 165 0.00 9.97 -4.02
CA ALA A 165 -0.70 11.06 -3.33
C ALA A 165 -1.89 11.58 -4.16
N GLY A 166 -2.35 12.80 -3.89
CA GLY A 166 -3.57 13.34 -4.50
C GLY A 166 -4.86 12.60 -4.09
N ILE A 167 -4.82 11.84 -2.99
CA ILE A 167 -5.95 11.03 -2.52
C ILE A 167 -7.15 11.94 -2.22
N PRO A 168 -8.32 11.71 -2.87
CA PRO A 168 -9.55 12.46 -2.58
C PRO A 168 -9.94 12.40 -1.10
N ILE A 169 -10.32 13.54 -0.53
CA ILE A 169 -10.58 13.69 0.91
C ILE A 169 -11.75 12.82 1.40
N ASP A 170 -12.67 12.45 0.52
CA ASP A 170 -13.79 11.55 0.80
C ASP A 170 -13.35 10.09 0.99
N LEU A 171 -12.23 9.66 0.39
CA LEU A 171 -11.61 8.35 0.61
C LEU A 171 -10.80 8.28 1.92
N VAL A 172 -10.43 9.42 2.49
CA VAL A 172 -9.73 9.48 3.79
C VAL A 172 -10.73 9.19 4.93
N PRO A 173 -10.42 8.32 5.90
CA PRO A 173 -11.26 8.09 7.09
C PRO A 173 -11.57 9.41 7.84
N PRO A 174 -12.83 9.72 8.18
CA PRO A 174 -13.23 11.00 8.80
C PRO A 174 -12.40 11.42 10.02
N GLU A 175 -12.04 10.46 10.87
CA GLU A 175 -11.20 10.60 12.05
C GLU A 175 -9.75 11.03 11.76
N LEU A 176 -9.27 10.81 10.53
CA LEU A 176 -7.95 11.22 10.07
C LEU A 176 -7.95 12.52 9.26
N ARG A 177 -9.10 13.11 8.98
CA ARG A 177 -9.17 14.34 8.18
C ARG A 177 -8.73 15.53 9.03
N ALA A 178 -7.73 16.27 8.54
CA ALA A 178 -7.20 17.43 9.24
C ALA A 178 -8.32 18.43 9.60
N GLY A 179 -8.47 18.74 10.90
CA GLY A 179 -9.51 19.64 11.40
C GLY A 179 -10.95 19.11 11.32
N GLY A 180 -11.17 17.82 11.05
CA GLY A 180 -12.52 17.24 10.91
C GLY A 180 -13.23 17.61 9.61
N ALA A 181 -12.47 17.85 8.53
CA ALA A 181 -13.01 18.26 7.25
C ALA A 181 -14.02 17.26 6.65
N SER A 182 -15.16 17.76 6.17
CA SER A 182 -16.13 16.99 5.38
C SER A 182 -16.59 17.83 4.20
N TYR A 183 -16.17 17.44 3.00
CA TYR A 183 -16.53 18.07 1.73
C TYR A 183 -16.97 16.98 0.75
#